data_AF-A0A4U7ECX7-F1
#
_entry.id   AF-A0A4U7ECX7-F1
#
_cell.length_a   1.000
_cell.length_b   1.000
_cell.length_c   1.000
_cell.angle_alpha   90.00
_cell.angle_beta   90.00
_cell.angle_gamma   90.00
#
_symmetry.space_group_name_H-M   'P 1'
#
loop_
_entity.id
_entity.type
_entity.pdbx_description
1 polymer ?
#
loop_
_entity_poly.entity_id
_entity_poly.type
_entity_poly.pdbx_seq_one_letter_code
_entity_poly.pdbx_strand_id
1 'polypeptide(L)'
;MTDEFDPLAALHEHLAATEERPVEREAGWRLGEAQALAAEIAGGGVDEEVAVRRAGEIRTLLAEVDRTGDAEADDHVAAARELANRIATRADGG
;
A
#
# COMPACT_ATOMS: atom_id res chain seq x y z
N MET A 1 -13.96 -10.85 -19.99
CA MET A 1 -12.98 -11.10 -18.92
C MET A 1 -12.34 -9.76 -18.60
N THR A 2 -13.02 -8.92 -17.83
CA THR A 2 -12.29 -7.97 -17.00
C THR A 2 -11.63 -8.85 -15.95
N ASP A 3 -10.33 -9.05 -16.09
CA ASP A 3 -9.52 -9.22 -14.90
C ASP A 3 -9.78 -7.93 -14.12
N GLU A 4 -10.74 -7.97 -13.20
CA GLU A 4 -11.26 -6.79 -12.53
C GLU A 4 -10.18 -6.39 -11.53
N PHE A 5 -9.23 -5.60 -12.02
CA PHE A 5 -8.07 -5.17 -11.26
C PHE A 5 -8.54 -4.60 -9.93
N ASP A 6 -8.30 -5.34 -8.86
CA ASP A 6 -8.64 -4.92 -7.51
C ASP A 6 -7.47 -4.10 -6.95
N PRO A 7 -7.63 -2.77 -6.82
CA PRO A 7 -6.53 -1.91 -6.39
C PRO A 7 -6.10 -2.19 -4.95
N LEU A 8 -6.97 -2.75 -4.11
CA LEU A 8 -6.66 -3.09 -2.72
C LEU A 8 -5.76 -4.34 -2.66
N ALA A 9 -6.12 -5.38 -3.42
CA ALA A 9 -5.29 -6.56 -3.58
C ALA A 9 -3.92 -6.21 -4.18
N ALA A 10 -3.88 -5.41 -5.24
CA ALA A 10 -2.63 -4.97 -5.86
C ALA A 10 -1.74 -4.18 -4.88
N LEU A 11 -2.34 -3.28 -4.08
CA LEU A 11 -1.61 -2.55 -3.05
C LEU A 11 -0.97 -3.49 -2.02
N HIS A 12 -1.73 -4.48 -1.55
CA HIS A 12 -1.22 -5.48 -0.62
C HIS A 12 -0.09 -6.32 -1.23
N GLU A 13 -0.23 -6.76 -2.49
CA GLU A 13 0.83 -7.54 -3.17
C GLU A 13 2.13 -6.76 -3.32
N HIS A 14 2.08 -5.48 -3.71
CA HIS A 14 3.28 -4.65 -3.79
C HIS A 14 3.97 -4.52 -2.42
N LEU A 15 3.22 -4.37 -1.34
CA LEU A 15 3.79 -4.28 0.01
C LEU A 15 4.38 -5.62 0.47
N ALA A 16 3.69 -6.73 0.22
CA ALA A 16 4.18 -8.07 0.52
C ALA A 16 5.50 -8.38 -0.20
N ALA A 17 5.64 -7.95 -1.45
CA ALA A 17 6.89 -8.11 -2.21
C ALA A 17 8.08 -7.38 -1.58
N THR A 18 7.85 -6.35 -0.75
CA THR A 18 8.94 -5.66 -0.03
C THR A 18 9.44 -6.43 1.19
N GLU A 19 8.63 -7.30 1.82
CA GLU A 19 9.07 -8.13 2.95
C GLU A 19 10.08 -9.21 2.54
N GLU A 20 10.04 -9.64 1.27
CA GLU A 20 10.99 -10.62 0.73
C GLU A 20 12.38 -10.01 0.43
N ARG A 21 12.56 -8.70 0.67
CA ARG A 21 13.75 -7.93 0.31
C ARG A 21 14.51 -7.39 1.53
N PRO A 22 15.83 -7.22 1.43
CA PRO A 22 16.62 -6.63 2.50
C PRO A 22 16.37 -5.12 2.58
N VAL A 23 15.49 -4.70 3.49
CA VAL A 23 15.17 -3.29 3.72
C VAL A 23 15.85 -2.72 4.97
N GLU A 24 16.15 -1.42 4.96
CA GLU A 24 16.62 -0.71 6.15
C GLU A 24 15.60 -0.81 7.30
N ARG A 25 16.09 -0.88 8.53
CA ARG A 25 15.26 -1.19 9.71
C ARG A 25 14.11 -0.21 9.94
N GLU A 26 14.36 1.07 9.69
CA GLU A 26 13.35 2.11 9.84
C GLU A 26 12.27 2.03 8.74
N ALA A 27 12.68 1.75 7.50
CA ALA A 27 11.77 1.49 6.39
C ALA A 27 10.93 0.23 6.67
N GLY A 28 11.56 -0.86 7.12
CA GLY A 28 10.88 -2.12 7.42
C GLY A 28 9.76 -2.00 8.46
N TRP A 29 9.93 -1.16 9.50
CA TRP A 29 8.86 -0.93 10.47
C TRP A 29 7.63 -0.26 9.82
N ARG A 30 7.85 0.77 8.99
CA ARG A 30 6.77 1.46 8.26
C ARG A 30 6.11 0.57 7.22
N LEU A 31 6.89 -0.23 6.50
CA LEU A 31 6.39 -1.16 5.49
C LEU A 31 5.52 -2.25 6.12
N GLY A 32 5.94 -2.80 7.26
CA GLY A 32 5.14 -3.78 8.00
C GLY A 32 3.78 -3.23 8.46
N GLU A 33 3.75 -1.99 8.96
CA GLU A 33 2.49 -1.35 9.35
C GLU A 33 1.59 -1.06 8.12
N ALA A 34 2.17 -0.54 7.04
CA ALA A 34 1.46 -0.32 5.79
C ALA A 34 0.86 -1.62 5.23
N GLN A 35 1.62 -2.71 5.26
CA GLN A 35 1.16 -4.02 4.80
C GLN A 35 0.00 -4.56 5.63
N ALA A 36 0.05 -4.42 6.96
CA ALA A 36 -1.04 -4.85 7.83
C ALA A 36 -2.36 -4.12 7.52
N LEU A 37 -2.29 -2.81 7.28
CA LEU A 37 -3.45 -2.02 6.86
C LEU A 37 -3.94 -2.43 5.47
N ALA A 38 -3.02 -2.71 4.53
CA ALA A 38 -3.37 -3.17 3.18
C ALA A 38 -4.05 -4.56 3.19
N ALA A 39 -3.57 -5.47 4.04
CA ALA A 39 -4.18 -6.78 4.24
C ALA A 39 -5.58 -6.67 4.85
N GLU A 40 -5.79 -5.75 5.81
CA GLU A 40 -7.10 -5.47 6.40
C GLU A 40 -8.13 -5.09 5.33
N ILE A 41 -7.77 -4.15 4.44
CA ILE A 41 -8.71 -3.66 3.42
C ILE A 41 -8.85 -4.60 2.22
N ALA A 42 -7.81 -5.37 1.88
CA ALA A 42 -7.85 -6.36 0.79
C ALA A 42 -8.62 -7.63 1.17
N GLY A 43 -8.70 -7.97 2.47
CA GLY A 43 -9.40 -9.16 2.96
C GLY A 43 -10.92 -9.15 2.75
N GLY A 44 -11.48 -8.01 2.36
CA GLY A 44 -12.93 -7.81 2.20
C GLY A 44 -13.66 -7.74 3.54
N GLY A 45 -14.69 -6.90 3.61
CA GLY A 45 -15.47 -6.68 4.84
C GLY A 45 -15.25 -5.33 5.51
N VAL A 46 -14.54 -4.41 4.85
CA VAL A 46 -14.52 -2.99 5.20
C VAL A 46 -15.36 -2.19 4.21
N ASP A 47 -16.06 -1.18 4.69
CA ASP A 47 -16.79 -0.24 3.85
C ASP A 47 -15.83 0.68 3.08
N GLU A 48 -16.31 1.27 1.98
CA GLU A 48 -15.49 2.13 1.11
C GLU A 48 -14.85 3.31 1.85
N GLU A 49 -15.57 3.97 2.76
CA GLU A 49 -15.02 5.05 3.59
C GLU A 49 -13.84 4.58 4.45
N VAL A 50 -13.91 3.36 4.99
CA VAL A 50 -12.83 2.76 5.77
C VAL A 50 -11.66 2.46 4.84
N ALA A 51 -11.89 1.83 3.68
CA ALA A 51 -10.84 1.53 2.71
C ALA A 51 -10.09 2.81 2.26
N VAL A 52 -10.81 3.89 1.99
CA VAL A 52 -10.27 5.21 1.64
C VAL A 52 -9.41 5.78 2.77
N ARG A 53 -9.93 5.76 4.01
CA ARG A 53 -9.18 6.26 5.18
C ARG A 53 -7.88 5.49 5.38
N ARG A 54 -7.96 4.16 5.34
CA ARG A 54 -6.81 3.26 5.48
C ARG A 54 -5.78 3.46 4.39
N ALA A 55 -6.21 3.64 3.13
CA ALA A 55 -5.32 3.97 2.04
C ALA A 55 -4.60 5.33 2.25
N GLY A 56 -5.27 6.30 2.88
CA GLY A 56 -4.65 7.56 3.29
C GLY A 56 -3.58 7.39 4.38
N GLU A 57 -3.81 6.50 5.35
CA GLU A 57 -2.83 6.12 6.37
C GLU A 57 -1.61 5.44 5.72
N ILE A 58 -1.84 4.44 4.85
CA ILE A 58 -0.79 3.74 4.10
C ILE A 58 0.05 4.72 3.28
N ARG A 59 -0.59 5.63 2.54
CA ARG A 59 0.12 6.67 1.77
C ARG A 59 1.04 7.49 2.67
N THR A 60 0.59 7.84 3.87
CA THR A 60 1.36 8.67 4.83
C THR A 60 2.57 7.90 5.35
N LEU A 61 2.39 6.63 5.75
CA LEU A 61 3.49 5.75 6.19
C LEU A 61 4.51 5.57 5.09
N LEU A 62 4.04 5.28 3.88
CA LEU A 62 4.93 5.10 2.76
C LEU A 62 5.66 6.39 2.43
N ALA A 63 5.05 7.58 2.51
CA ALA A 63 5.69 8.86 2.21
C ALA A 63 6.94 9.16 3.06
N GLU A 64 7.04 8.55 4.25
CA GLU A 64 8.20 8.68 5.13
C GLU A 64 9.36 7.73 4.77
N VAL A 65 9.12 6.75 3.88
CA VAL A 65 10.16 5.84 3.37
C VAL A 65 10.92 6.51 2.23
N ASP A 66 12.04 7.17 2.50
CA ASP A 66 12.83 7.82 1.44
C ASP A 66 13.41 6.78 0.47
N ARG A 67 14.09 5.77 1.03
CA ARG A 67 14.66 4.62 0.32
C ARG A 67 14.67 3.41 1.25
N THR A 68 14.57 2.22 0.66
CA THR A 68 14.59 0.94 1.38
C THR A 68 15.99 0.33 1.41
N GLY A 69 16.89 0.78 0.53
CA GLY A 69 18.22 0.21 0.35
C GLY A 69 18.29 -0.86 -0.76
N ASP A 70 17.14 -1.20 -1.36
CA ASP A 70 17.01 -2.11 -2.49
C ASP A 70 16.16 -1.46 -3.60
N ALA A 71 16.66 -1.46 -4.84
CA ALA A 71 16.01 -0.75 -5.93
C ALA A 71 14.68 -1.40 -6.36
N GLU A 72 14.53 -2.72 -6.20
CA GLU A 72 13.26 -3.40 -6.50
C GLU A 72 12.23 -3.09 -5.40
N ALA A 73 12.63 -3.11 -4.13
CA ALA A 73 11.76 -2.71 -3.03
C ALA A 73 11.34 -1.24 -3.16
N ASP A 74 12.23 -0.34 -3.59
CA ASP A 74 11.89 1.06 -3.89
C ASP A 74 10.82 1.17 -5.00
N ASP A 75 10.89 0.35 -6.04
CA ASP A 75 9.88 0.30 -7.11
C ASP A 75 8.52 -0.18 -6.59
N HIS A 76 8.51 -1.25 -5.78
CA HIS A 76 7.31 -1.74 -5.12
C HIS A 76 6.69 -0.68 -4.18
N VAL A 77 7.51 0.04 -3.41
CA VAL A 77 7.06 1.13 -2.54
C VAL A 77 6.46 2.27 -3.35
N ALA A 78 7.09 2.64 -4.48
CA ALA A 78 6.56 3.66 -5.37
C ALA A 78 5.20 3.26 -5.95
N ALA A 79 5.07 2.04 -6.47
CA ALA A 79 3.81 1.51 -6.99
C ALA A 79 2.71 1.45 -5.91
N ALA A 80 3.06 1.01 -4.70
CA ALA A 80 2.15 0.98 -3.55
C ALA A 80 1.68 2.39 -3.17
N ARG A 81 2.56 3.39 -3.18
CA ARG A 81 2.19 4.80 -2.92
C ARG A 81 1.18 5.31 -3.94
N GLU A 82 1.39 5.02 -5.23
CA GLU A 82 0.47 5.44 -6.29
C GLU A 82 -0.91 4.80 -6.14
N LEU A 83 -0.96 3.51 -5.82
CA LEU A 83 -2.21 2.80 -5.59
C LEU A 83 -2.94 3.33 -4.35
N ALA A 84 -2.24 3.49 -3.23
CA ALA A 84 -2.79 4.05 -2.00
C ALA A 84 -3.36 5.46 -2.24
N ASN A 85 -2.66 6.29 -3.01
CA ASN A 85 -3.17 7.62 -3.38
C ASN A 85 -4.43 7.54 -4.24
N ARG A 86 -4.46 6.67 -5.26
CA ARG A 86 -5.64 6.47 -6.11
C ARG A 86 -6.86 6.03 -5.31
N ILE A 87 -6.68 5.11 -4.36
CA ILE A 87 -7.75 4.63 -3.47
C ILE A 87 -8.22 5.78 -2.56
N ALA A 88 -7.29 6.49 -1.93
CA ALA A 88 -7.61 7.57 -1.01
C ALA A 88 -8.34 8.76 -1.66
N THR A 89 -8.08 9.04 -2.94
CA THR A 89 -8.74 10.13 -3.69
C THR A 89 -10.02 9.69 -4.42
N ARG A 90 -10.36 8.39 -4.40
CA ARG A 90 -11.57 7.87 -5.06
C ARG A 90 -12.86 8.41 -4.42
N ALA A 91 -12.83 8.75 -3.12
CA ALA A 91 -13.96 9.33 -2.41
C ALA A 91 -14.33 10.75 -2.85
N ASP A 92 -13.44 11.46 -3.56
CA ASP A 92 -13.69 12.84 -4.02
C ASP A 92 -14.50 12.90 -5.34
N GLY A 93 -14.91 11.75 -5.90
CA GLY A 93 -15.55 11.64 -7.21
C GLY A 93 -16.97 11.08 -7.25
N GLY A 94 -17.66 10.98 -6.11
CA GLY A 94 -19.05 10.48 -5.98
C GLY A 94 -20.11 11.56 -5.96
#